data_AF-A0A8S3H0B5-F1
#
_entry.id   AF-A0A8S3H0B5-F1
#
_cell.length_a   1.000
_cell.length_b   1.000
_cell.length_c   1.000
_cell.angle_alpha   90.00
_cell.angle_beta   90.00
_cell.angle_gamma   90.00
#
_symmetry.space_group_name_H-M   'P 1'
#
loop_
_entity.id
_entity.type
_entity.pdbx_description
1 polymer ?
#
loop_
_entity_poly.entity_id
_entity_poly.type
_entity_poly.pdbx_seq_one_letter_code
_entity_poly.pdbx_strand_id
1 'polypeptide(L)'
;MADNSKQGFLNSLFQWTVKNTAAEPTTTSDLKPMDESSKSWLNNALENLTVNPVERLKLCISKIKDNQTSEQQKKEFLDELCHWAEELDLAKDFFTIGGLDILAPLLDSNNDDIRIQACSLLANLVQNHEHCQRIIVQSGLQQKLLNIVSDSN
;
A
#
# COMPACT_ATOMS: atom_id res chain seq x y z
N MET A 1 3.36 -11.88 5.57
CA MET A 1 2.55 -13.04 5.15
C MET A 1 1.86 -12.62 3.87
N ALA A 2 2.36 -13.05 2.71
CA ALA A 2 1.79 -12.68 1.43
C ALA A 2 0.37 -13.28 1.31
N ASP A 3 -0.54 -12.50 0.76
CA ASP A 3 -1.96 -12.82 0.62
C ASP A 3 -2.17 -14.02 -0.34
N ASN A 4 -2.15 -15.23 0.23
CA ASN A 4 -2.46 -16.48 -0.46
C ASN A 4 -3.92 -16.54 -0.98
N SER A 5 -4.78 -15.59 -0.61
CA SER A 5 -6.18 -15.54 -1.04
C SER A 5 -6.30 -15.17 -2.52
N LYS A 6 -5.51 -14.19 -2.99
CA LYS A 6 -5.50 -13.76 -4.40
C LYS A 6 -5.01 -14.86 -5.34
N GLN A 7 -3.96 -15.60 -4.95
CA GLN A 7 -3.49 -16.76 -5.73
C GLN A 7 -4.52 -17.90 -5.76
N GLY A 8 -5.20 -18.18 -4.63
CA GLY A 8 -6.26 -19.18 -4.56
C GLY A 8 -7.47 -18.84 -5.44
N PHE A 9 -7.88 -17.56 -5.45
CA PHE A 9 -8.96 -17.07 -6.31
C PHE A 9 -8.62 -17.19 -7.79
N LEU A 10 -7.43 -16.74 -8.21
CA LEU A 10 -6.99 -16.84 -9.61
C LEU A 10 -6.90 -18.30 -10.09
N ASN A 11 -6.41 -19.20 -9.25
CA ASN A 11 -6.33 -20.62 -9.58
C ASN A 11 -7.74 -21.24 -9.70
N SER A 12 -8.68 -20.83 -8.85
CA SER A 12 -10.08 -21.27 -8.91
C SER A 12 -10.80 -20.73 -10.14
N LEU A 13 -10.57 -19.46 -10.50
CA LEU A 13 -11.11 -18.84 -11.70
C LEU A 13 -10.58 -19.52 -12.96
N PHE A 14 -9.27 -19.83 -13.00
CA PHE A 14 -8.64 -20.56 -14.10
C PHE A 14 -9.21 -21.98 -14.25
N GLN A 15 -9.37 -22.71 -13.15
CA GLN A 15 -10.03 -24.02 -13.20
C GLN A 15 -11.47 -23.94 -13.69
N TRP A 16 -12.19 -22.87 -13.33
CA TRP A 16 -13.56 -22.64 -13.78
C TRP A 16 -13.62 -22.30 -15.28
N THR A 17 -12.75 -21.43 -15.80
CA THR A 17 -12.67 -21.15 -17.24
C THR A 17 -12.27 -22.39 -18.02
N VAL A 18 -11.31 -23.18 -17.57
CA VAL A 18 -10.97 -24.47 -18.22
C VAL A 18 -12.18 -25.41 -18.28
N LYS A 19 -12.98 -25.49 -17.21
CA LYS A 19 -14.20 -26.31 -17.18
C LYS A 19 -15.28 -25.79 -18.13
N ASN A 20 -15.41 -24.48 -18.29
CA ASN A 20 -16.46 -23.86 -19.11
C ASN A 20 -16.09 -23.61 -20.58
N THR A 21 -14.80 -23.54 -20.91
CA THR A 21 -14.33 -23.43 -22.31
C THR A 21 -14.31 -24.80 -23.01
N ALA A 22 -14.54 -25.91 -22.29
CA ALA A 22 -14.72 -27.25 -22.84
C ALA A 22 -16.03 -27.45 -23.64
N ALA A 23 -16.85 -26.40 -23.80
CA ALA A 23 -18.12 -26.45 -24.52
C ALA A 23 -17.99 -26.22 -26.04
N GLU A 24 -16.83 -25.79 -26.54
CA GLU A 24 -16.54 -25.84 -27.98
C GLU A 24 -15.80 -27.14 -28.31
N PRO A 25 -16.15 -27.86 -29.39
CA PRO A 25 -15.52 -29.11 -29.77
C PRO A 25 -14.13 -28.84 -30.36
N THR A 26 -13.21 -28.37 -29.52
CA THR A 26 -11.79 -28.55 -29.73
C THR A 26 -11.42 -29.85 -29.04
N THR A 27 -10.87 -30.78 -29.82
CA THR A 27 -10.43 -32.09 -29.37
C THR A 27 -9.67 -32.00 -28.05
N THR A 28 -10.28 -32.55 -26.99
CA THR A 28 -9.75 -32.64 -25.61
C THR A 28 -8.42 -33.39 -25.48
N SER A 29 -7.83 -33.84 -26.60
CA SER A 29 -6.57 -34.57 -26.68
C SER A 29 -5.32 -33.68 -26.71
N ASP A 30 -5.47 -32.36 -26.88
CA ASP A 30 -4.33 -31.42 -27.01
C ASP A 30 -4.12 -30.49 -25.80
N LEU A 31 -4.92 -30.63 -24.73
CA LEU A 31 -4.66 -29.91 -23.47
C LEU A 31 -3.52 -30.59 -22.72
N LYS A 32 -2.28 -30.26 -23.09
CA LYS A 32 -1.10 -30.63 -22.30
C LYS A 32 -1.16 -29.96 -20.93
N PRO A 33 -0.97 -30.69 -19.82
CA PRO A 33 -0.73 -30.05 -18.53
C PRO A 33 0.45 -29.11 -18.66
N MET A 34 0.27 -27.86 -18.24
CA MET A 34 1.25 -26.78 -18.42
C MET A 34 2.63 -27.25 -17.94
N ASP A 35 3.62 -27.16 -18.84
CA ASP A 35 4.98 -27.59 -18.57
C ASP A 35 5.61 -26.74 -17.45
N GLU A 36 6.54 -27.34 -16.72
CA GLU A 36 7.11 -26.75 -15.51
C GLU A 36 7.91 -25.47 -15.81
N SER A 37 8.51 -25.38 -17.01
CA SER A 37 9.14 -24.16 -17.51
C SER A 37 8.15 -23.03 -17.77
N SER A 38 7.01 -23.29 -18.40
CA SER A 38 5.96 -22.30 -18.66
C SER A 38 5.29 -21.82 -17.37
N LYS A 39 5.11 -22.72 -16.38
CA LYS A 39 4.64 -22.35 -15.04
C LYS A 39 5.62 -21.41 -14.34
N SER A 40 6.91 -21.74 -14.36
CA SER A 40 7.94 -20.90 -13.73
C SER A 40 8.07 -19.55 -14.43
N TRP A 41 7.99 -19.52 -15.76
CA TRP A 41 7.99 -18.29 -16.54
C TRP A 41 6.76 -17.42 -16.21
N LEU A 42 5.57 -18.02 -16.18
CA LEU A 42 4.33 -17.28 -15.89
C LEU A 42 4.32 -16.75 -14.46
N ASN A 43 4.72 -17.56 -13.47
CA ASN A 43 4.82 -17.10 -12.09
C ASN A 43 5.83 -15.96 -11.97
N ASN A 44 6.98 -16.06 -12.63
CA ASN A 44 7.97 -14.98 -12.63
C ASN A 44 7.43 -13.71 -13.33
N ALA A 45 6.70 -13.85 -14.44
CA ALA A 45 6.07 -12.72 -15.11
C ALA A 45 4.98 -12.07 -14.25
N LEU A 46 4.16 -12.85 -13.56
CA LEU A 46 3.12 -12.37 -12.64
C LEU A 46 3.73 -11.70 -11.40
N GLU A 47 4.78 -12.27 -10.82
CA GLU A 47 5.49 -11.66 -9.69
C GLU A 47 6.17 -10.35 -10.08
N ASN A 48 6.79 -10.27 -11.26
CA ASN A 48 7.38 -9.03 -11.76
C ASN A 48 6.33 -7.99 -12.18
N LEU A 49 5.12 -8.41 -12.53
CA LEU A 49 4.01 -7.50 -12.85
C LEU A 49 3.37 -6.89 -11.60
N THR A 50 3.48 -7.55 -10.45
CA THR A 50 2.76 -7.17 -9.23
C THR A 50 3.69 -6.45 -8.26
N VAL A 51 3.58 -5.11 -8.20
CA VAL A 51 4.28 -4.34 -7.17
C VAL A 51 3.67 -4.68 -5.81
N ASN A 52 4.49 -5.16 -4.87
CA ASN A 52 4.02 -5.41 -3.50
C ASN A 52 3.82 -4.05 -2.78
N PRO A 53 2.56 -3.65 -2.50
CA PRO A 53 2.27 -2.34 -1.94
C PRO A 53 2.89 -2.14 -0.55
N VAL A 54 2.96 -3.20 0.27
CA VAL A 54 3.56 -3.13 1.61
C VAL A 54 5.06 -2.88 1.54
N GLU A 55 5.75 -3.47 0.57
CA GLU A 55 7.17 -3.22 0.35
C GLU A 55 7.41 -1.77 -0.15
N ARG A 56 6.51 -1.24 -0.98
CA ARG A 56 6.54 0.18 -1.37
C ARG A 56 6.33 1.11 -0.18
N LEU A 57 5.35 0.84 0.68
CA LEU A 57 5.13 1.61 1.91
C LEU A 57 6.38 1.66 2.79
N LYS A 58 7.02 0.51 3.02
CA LYS A 58 8.28 0.43 3.80
C LYS A 58 9.40 1.25 3.18
N LEU A 59 9.55 1.18 1.85
CA LEU A 59 10.54 1.95 1.12
C LEU A 59 10.30 3.46 1.28
N CYS A 60 9.05 3.91 1.11
CA CYS A 60 8.69 5.31 1.28
C CYS A 60 8.98 5.81 2.70
N ILE A 61 8.55 5.05 3.72
CA ILE A 61 8.83 5.38 5.13
C ILE A 61 10.33 5.48 5.39
N SER A 62 11.12 4.54 4.87
CA SER A 62 12.57 4.52 5.04
C SER A 62 13.23 5.73 4.39
N LYS A 63 12.79 6.12 3.19
CA LYS A 63 13.30 7.27 2.45
C LYS A 63 12.90 8.60 3.08
N ILE A 64 11.71 8.69 3.67
CA ILE A 64 11.27 9.89 4.40
C ILE A 64 12.05 10.06 5.72
N LYS A 65 12.34 8.95 6.43
CA LYS A 65 13.18 8.97 7.65
C LYS A 65 14.63 9.37 7.35
N ASP A 66 15.12 9.12 6.15
CA ASP A 66 16.48 9.49 5.75
C ASP A 66 16.63 11.02 5.65
N ASN A 67 17.56 11.56 6.42
CA ASN A 67 17.82 13.00 6.46
C ASN A 67 18.59 13.50 5.23
N GLN A 68 19.09 12.60 4.38
CA GLN A 68 19.75 12.95 3.12
C GLN A 68 18.77 13.15 1.96
N THR A 69 17.51 12.75 2.12
CA THR A 69 16.47 12.89 1.10
C THR A 69 16.09 14.35 0.92
N SER A 70 16.11 14.84 -0.31
CA SER A 70 15.71 16.23 -0.61
C SER A 70 14.23 16.47 -0.28
N GLU A 71 13.84 17.72 -0.03
CA GLU A 71 12.44 18.06 0.22
C GLU A 71 11.54 17.66 -0.96
N GLN A 72 12.03 17.77 -2.19
CA GLN A 72 11.30 17.36 -3.39
C GLN A 72 11.06 15.84 -3.41
N GLN A 73 12.09 15.05 -3.11
CA GLN A 73 11.96 13.59 -3.03
C GLN A 73 11.03 13.18 -1.88
N LYS A 74 11.09 13.86 -0.73
CA LYS A 74 10.15 13.63 0.37
C LYS A 74 8.70 13.84 -0.07
N LYS A 75 8.42 14.88 -0.86
CA LYS A 75 7.08 15.14 -1.41
C LYS A 75 6.62 14.02 -2.35
N GLU A 76 7.50 13.52 -3.21
CA GLU A 76 7.18 12.39 -4.11
C GLU A 76 6.85 11.11 -3.32
N PHE A 77 7.64 10.78 -2.29
CA PHE A 77 7.34 9.64 -1.43
C PHE A 77 6.09 9.83 -0.57
N LEU A 78 5.77 11.06 -0.17
CA LEU A 78 4.53 11.37 0.55
C LEU A 78 3.29 11.24 -0.34
N ASP A 79 3.38 11.70 -1.59
CA ASP A 79 2.30 11.55 -2.57
C ASP A 79 2.02 10.06 -2.83
N GLU A 80 3.08 9.26 -2.98
CA GLU A 80 2.95 7.82 -3.10
C GLU A 80 2.35 7.17 -1.84
N LEU A 81 2.77 7.59 -0.64
CA LEU A 81 2.16 7.11 0.61
C LEU A 81 0.68 7.47 0.70
N CYS A 82 0.29 8.69 0.30
CA CYS A 82 -1.11 9.11 0.28
C CYS A 82 -1.96 8.21 -0.62
N HIS A 83 -1.44 7.88 -1.81
CA HIS A 83 -2.11 6.97 -2.75
C HIS A 83 -2.35 5.59 -2.13
N TRP A 84 -1.32 4.99 -1.51
CA TRP A 84 -1.47 3.69 -0.88
C TRP A 84 -2.34 3.72 0.39
N ALA A 85 -2.33 4.82 1.14
CA ALA A 85 -3.12 4.98 2.36
C ALA A 85 -4.64 5.09 2.13
N GLU A 86 -5.10 5.25 0.89
CA GLU A 86 -6.53 5.17 0.54
C GLU A 86 -7.08 3.75 0.65
N GLU A 87 -6.23 2.72 0.53
CA GLU A 87 -6.63 1.32 0.72
C GLU A 87 -6.62 0.98 2.22
N LEU A 88 -7.77 0.55 2.75
CA LEU A 88 -7.97 0.31 4.20
C LEU A 88 -6.96 -0.68 4.79
N ASP A 89 -6.66 -1.77 4.08
CA ASP A 89 -5.71 -2.79 4.54
C ASP A 89 -4.28 -2.21 4.60
N LEU A 90 -3.91 -1.39 3.62
CA LEU A 90 -2.62 -0.72 3.57
C LEU A 90 -2.47 0.38 4.63
N ALA A 91 -3.55 1.10 4.93
CA ALA A 91 -3.58 2.07 6.02
C ALA A 91 -3.30 1.40 7.37
N LYS A 92 -3.82 0.19 7.59
CA LYS A 92 -3.51 -0.60 8.80
C LYS A 92 -2.07 -1.12 8.80
N ASP A 93 -1.60 -1.60 7.65
CA ASP A 93 -0.22 -2.06 7.49
C ASP A 93 0.78 -0.92 7.72
N PHE A 94 0.45 0.31 7.31
CA PHE A 94 1.26 1.51 7.55
C PHE A 94 1.61 1.70 9.03
N PHE A 95 0.65 1.54 9.94
CA PHE A 95 0.93 1.62 11.38
C PHE A 95 1.74 0.42 11.87
N THR A 96 1.49 -0.77 11.31
CA THR A 96 2.20 -2.01 11.69
C THR A 96 3.68 -1.96 11.32
N ILE A 97 4.05 -1.29 10.22
CA ILE A 97 5.43 -1.15 9.76
C ILE A 97 6.15 0.09 10.33
N GLY A 98 5.58 0.76 11.33
CA GLY A 98 6.21 1.90 12.01
C GLY A 98 6.05 3.25 11.29
N GLY A 99 4.99 3.42 10.49
CA GLY A 99 4.67 4.68 9.84
C GLY A 99 4.24 5.80 10.80
N LEU A 100 3.86 5.48 12.04
CA LEU A 100 3.52 6.49 13.04
C LEU A 100 4.71 7.43 13.34
N ASP A 101 5.93 6.90 13.34
CA ASP A 101 7.14 7.65 13.68
C ASP A 101 7.44 8.79 12.70
N ILE A 102 6.99 8.69 11.45
CA ILE A 102 7.21 9.73 10.45
C ILE A 102 6.20 10.86 10.55
N LEU A 103 4.99 10.61 11.06
CA LEU A 103 3.91 11.59 11.06
C LEU A 103 4.23 12.82 11.93
N ALA A 104 4.77 12.63 13.14
CA ALA A 104 5.07 13.76 14.02
C ALA A 104 6.16 14.70 13.44
N PRO A 105 7.33 14.22 12.98
CA PRO A 105 8.33 15.07 12.33
C PRO A 105 7.84 15.75 11.05
N LEU A 106 6.97 15.08 10.29
CA LEU A 106 6.41 15.65 9.06
C LEU A 106 5.44 16.81 9.34
N LEU A 107 4.61 16.69 10.38
CA LEU A 107 3.71 17.75 10.83
C LEU A 107 4.45 18.95 11.43
N ASP A 108 5.64 18.73 11.98
CA ASP A 108 6.51 19.79 12.52
C ASP A 108 7.46 20.39 11.44
N SER A 109 7.33 19.99 10.18
CA SER A 109 8.22 20.44 9.11
C SER A 109 8.09 21.95 8.85
N ASN A 110 9.20 22.63 8.59
CA ASN A 110 9.20 24.05 8.23
C ASN A 110 8.69 24.30 6.80
N ASN A 111 8.47 23.24 6.01
CA ASN A 111 7.94 23.32 4.66
C ASN A 111 6.41 23.10 4.67
N ASP A 112 5.66 24.12 4.27
CA ASP A 112 4.19 24.13 4.28
C ASP A 112 3.61 22.99 3.43
N ASP A 113 4.18 22.72 2.25
CA ASP A 113 3.70 21.65 1.37
C ASP A 113 3.84 20.28 2.02
N ILE A 114 4.96 20.05 2.74
CA ILE A 114 5.19 18.80 3.47
C ILE A 114 4.18 18.66 4.61
N ARG A 115 3.91 19.73 5.36
CA ARG A 115 2.89 19.73 6.42
C ARG A 115 1.50 19.44 5.85
N ILE A 116 1.14 20.08 4.74
CA ILE A 116 -0.16 19.86 4.07
C ILE A 116 -0.29 18.40 3.62
N GLN A 117 0.72 17.85 2.95
CA GLN A 117 0.71 16.44 2.53
C GLN A 117 0.66 15.49 3.72
N ALA A 118 1.35 15.79 4.82
CA ALA A 118 1.30 14.98 6.04
C ALA A 118 -0.09 15.00 6.69
N CYS A 119 -0.77 16.15 6.69
CA CYS A 119 -2.17 16.26 7.11
C CYS A 119 -3.10 15.43 6.20
N SER A 120 -2.90 15.47 4.88
CA SER A 120 -3.67 14.66 3.93
C SER A 120 -3.44 13.16 4.13
N LEU A 121 -2.18 12.73 4.32
CA LEU A 121 -1.84 11.35 4.64
C LEU A 121 -2.54 10.90 5.92
N LEU A 122 -2.47 11.73 6.97
CA LEU A 122 -3.13 11.43 8.24
C LEU A 122 -4.65 11.32 8.07
N ALA A 123 -5.26 12.19 7.26
CA ALA A 123 -6.68 12.12 6.94
C ALA A 123 -7.05 10.79 6.26
N ASN A 124 -6.30 10.39 5.24
CA ASN A 124 -6.52 9.10 4.54
C ASN A 124 -6.39 7.91 5.51
N LEU A 125 -5.37 7.92 6.38
CA LEU A 125 -5.12 6.85 7.34
C LEU A 125 -6.24 6.68 8.38
N VAL A 126 -6.91 7.76 8.77
CA VAL A 126 -7.97 7.73 9.80
C VAL A 126 -9.37 7.68 9.23
N GLN A 127 -9.55 8.03 7.96
CA GLN A 127 -10.86 8.04 7.30
C GLN A 127 -11.44 6.62 7.29
N ASN A 128 -12.63 6.46 7.85
CA ASN A 128 -13.34 5.18 7.95
C ASN A 128 -12.61 4.07 8.74
N HIS A 129 -11.53 4.37 9.47
CA HIS A 129 -10.71 3.37 10.14
C HIS A 129 -10.61 3.61 11.67
N GLU A 130 -11.56 3.06 12.43
CA GLU A 130 -11.64 3.26 13.90
C GLU A 130 -10.36 2.83 14.65
N HIS A 131 -9.68 1.80 14.18
CA HIS A 131 -8.42 1.36 14.78
C HIS A 131 -7.28 2.37 14.57
N CYS A 132 -7.12 2.94 13.38
CA CYS A 132 -6.15 3.99 13.11
C CYS A 132 -6.47 5.27 13.88
N GLN A 133 -7.75 5.64 13.97
CA GLN A 133 -8.20 6.75 14.82
C GLN A 133 -7.76 6.57 16.28
N ARG A 134 -7.95 5.37 16.84
CA ARG A 134 -7.50 5.05 18.21
C ARG A 134 -5.98 5.17 18.36
N ILE A 135 -5.20 4.68 17.40
CA ILE A 135 -3.72 4.79 17.41
C ILE A 135 -3.29 6.26 17.43
N ILE A 136 -3.86 7.08 16.55
CA ILE A 136 -3.54 8.52 16.45
C ILE A 136 -3.92 9.25 17.75
N VAL A 137 -5.07 8.95 18.34
CA VAL A 137 -5.49 9.56 19.61
C VAL A 137 -4.57 9.15 20.77
N GLN A 138 -4.13 7.89 20.80
CA GLN A 138 -3.22 7.39 21.82
C GLN A 138 -1.79 7.94 21.68
N SER A 139 -1.35 8.28 20.47
CA SER A 139 -0.03 8.84 20.24
C SER A 139 0.08 10.32 20.59
N GLY A 140 -1.04 11.01 20.83
CA GLY A 140 -1.06 12.45 21.13
C GLY A 140 -0.92 13.35 19.89
N LEU A 141 -0.88 12.77 18.68
CA LEU A 141 -0.80 13.50 17.41
C LEU A 141 -1.96 14.47 17.21
N GLN A 142 -3.12 14.22 17.82
CA GLN A 142 -4.26 15.14 17.80
C GLN A 142 -3.93 16.53 18.33
N GLN A 143 -3.01 16.65 19.31
CA GLN A 143 -2.62 17.95 19.86
C GLN A 143 -1.84 18.77 18.84
N LYS A 144 -1.01 18.12 18.02
CA LYS A 144 -0.28 18.79 16.93
C LYS A 144 -1.23 19.32 15.87
N LEU A 145 -2.25 18.55 15.51
CA LEU A 145 -3.27 19.01 14.56
C LEU A 145 -4.04 20.21 15.09
N LEU A 146 -4.41 20.20 16.38
CA LEU A 146 -5.07 21.36 17.01
C LEU A 146 -4.18 22.60 17.00
N ASN A 147 -2.88 22.46 17.24
CA ASN A 147 -1.94 23.58 17.14
C ASN A 147 -1.87 24.13 15.72
N ILE A 148 -1.77 23.27 14.70
CA ILE A 148 -1.73 23.71 13.28
C ILE A 148 -2.99 24.51 12.90
N VAL A 149 -4.17 24.07 13.37
CA VAL A 149 -5.43 24.80 13.14
C VAL A 149 -5.46 26.12 13.91
N SER A 150 -4.88 26.15 15.10
CA SER A 150 -4.85 27.34 15.96
C SER A 150 -3.85 28.41 15.48
N ASP A 151 -2.74 27.97 14.88
CA ASP A 151 -1.69 28.82 14.31
C ASP A 151 -2.08 29.44 12.96
N SER A 152 -3.21 29.02 12.36
CA SER A 152 -3.71 29.55 11.08
C SER A 152 -4.44 30.90 11.22
N ASN A 153 -4.00 31.77 12.14
CA ASN A 153 -4.63 33.05 12.46
C ASN A 153 -3.65 34.23 12.32
#